data_AF-A0A1S9DGD3-F1
#
_entry.id   AF-A0A1S9DGD3-F1
#
_cell.length_a   1.000
_cell.length_b   1.000
_cell.length_c   1.000
_cell.angle_alpha   90.00
_cell.angle_beta   90.00
_cell.angle_gamma   90.00
#
_symmetry.space_group_name_H-M   'P 1'
#
loop_
_entity.id
_entity.type
_entity.pdbx_description
1 polymer ?
#
loop_
_entity_poly.entity_id
_entity_poly.type
_entity_poly.pdbx_seq_one_letter_code
_entity_poly.pdbx_strand_id
1 'polypeptide(L)'
;MAGIQTQLDQGAVPNAISNVCPPGTKFQVLEVGWLECDKGFVIRGGNTSTKSTETGSFVNERCEMPMYCILIDHPHEGLILWETGSGKDYPTVWGPAIADIFARVKYEPRHELRAAVEATGHKLDDIKKIIIGHLHLDHAGGLDEFLHRTDVEVWVHEKELTNAFWSVATGADVGVYLEHYLKLSLNWKTFNDQTLDFCQGITLHHLPGHTDGLIGMQINMLNTGTFFFISDHCHVIENWRDGIPQGWLARDHPSWFRSTQRLKHLQRITKGQVIPGHDKETFLALQSQANSPLTRRHKDVLRELGFTGLHRLGGNGFQAMYDWTHGDYPGVLERHNFLKHAGYADPGLNVSPSLLGDNASTDRVTVDVTLQRSTNQSLETVTESIRELTGQHEAAVTTNEDTSTLHVAVRKEQVIEIARLRGVNTVHEAYEQVPYSNVARRIFKVDEAETSD
;
A
#
# COMPACT_ATOMS: atom_id res chain seq x y z
N MET A 1 -28.48 18.85 -19.44
CA MET A 1 -28.30 20.31 -19.33
C MET A 1 -29.09 20.91 -18.19
N ALA A 2 -30.42 20.71 -18.07
CA ALA A 2 -31.22 21.34 -17.00
C ALA A 2 -30.98 20.79 -15.57
N GLY A 3 -30.62 19.50 -15.41
CA GLY A 3 -30.42 18.89 -14.07
C GLY A 3 -29.12 19.26 -13.35
N ILE A 4 -28.03 19.49 -14.09
CA ILE A 4 -26.77 20.03 -13.54
C ILE A 4 -26.99 21.47 -13.06
N GLN A 5 -27.79 22.25 -13.80
CA GLN A 5 -28.17 23.60 -13.42
C GLN A 5 -28.94 23.60 -12.09
N THR A 6 -29.89 22.66 -11.89
CA THR A 6 -30.66 22.56 -10.64
C THR A 6 -29.83 22.15 -9.41
N GLN A 7 -28.76 21.35 -9.58
CA GLN A 7 -27.84 21.01 -8.49
C GLN A 7 -26.88 22.15 -8.15
N LEU A 8 -26.49 22.96 -9.14
CA LEU A 8 -25.78 24.23 -8.93
C LEU A 8 -26.68 25.26 -8.20
N ASP A 9 -27.99 25.22 -8.48
CA ASP A 9 -28.98 26.16 -7.92
C ASP A 9 -29.44 25.79 -6.48
N GLN A 10 -29.14 24.59 -5.97
CA GLN A 10 -29.61 24.09 -4.66
C GLN A 10 -28.52 23.90 -3.57
N GLY A 11 -27.27 24.27 -3.86
CA GLY A 11 -26.17 24.23 -2.88
C GLY A 11 -24.93 23.56 -3.47
N ALA A 12 -24.10 24.37 -4.10
CA ALA A 12 -22.92 24.03 -4.89
C ALA A 12 -22.05 22.90 -4.32
N VAL A 13 -21.77 21.90 -5.16
CA VAL A 13 -20.83 20.81 -4.85
C VAL A 13 -19.44 21.42 -4.61
N PRO A 14 -18.78 21.15 -3.46
CA PRO A 14 -17.45 21.65 -3.19
C PRO A 14 -16.49 21.27 -4.30
N ASN A 15 -15.59 22.19 -4.68
CA ASN A 15 -14.69 21.93 -5.80
C ASN A 15 -13.74 20.74 -5.55
N ALA A 16 -13.38 20.51 -4.30
CA ALA A 16 -12.66 19.31 -3.87
C ALA A 16 -13.39 17.99 -4.22
N ILE A 17 -14.68 18.04 -4.60
CA ILE A 17 -15.48 16.90 -5.05
C ILE A 17 -15.77 17.00 -6.56
N SER A 18 -16.07 18.19 -7.09
CA SER A 18 -16.49 18.35 -8.50
C SER A 18 -15.34 18.44 -9.51
N ASN A 19 -14.13 18.81 -9.09
CA ASN A 19 -12.97 18.86 -10.00
C ASN A 19 -12.44 17.44 -10.26
N VAL A 20 -12.94 16.74 -11.28
CA VAL A 20 -12.60 15.34 -11.60
C VAL A 20 -11.78 15.26 -12.89
N CYS A 21 -10.75 14.40 -12.91
CA CYS A 21 -9.89 14.18 -14.06
C CYS A 21 -10.70 13.77 -15.31
N PRO A 22 -10.31 14.23 -16.52
CA PRO A 22 -10.96 13.83 -17.75
C PRO A 22 -10.77 12.32 -18.03
N PRO A 23 -11.69 11.68 -18.77
CA PRO A 23 -11.54 10.29 -19.21
C PRO A 23 -10.19 10.05 -19.90
N GLY A 24 -9.54 8.94 -19.58
CA GLY A 24 -8.22 8.58 -20.11
C GLY A 24 -7.04 9.00 -19.21
N THR A 25 -7.27 9.84 -18.19
CA THR A 25 -6.22 10.20 -17.23
C THR A 25 -5.71 8.97 -16.49
N LYS A 26 -4.38 8.82 -16.40
CA LYS A 26 -3.69 7.78 -15.64
C LYS A 26 -2.61 8.42 -14.79
N PHE A 27 -2.29 7.80 -13.65
CA PHE A 27 -1.05 8.13 -12.95
C PHE A 27 -0.29 6.87 -12.57
N GLN A 28 1.03 6.98 -12.47
CA GLN A 28 1.95 5.92 -12.09
C GLN A 28 2.77 6.37 -10.87
N VAL A 29 3.00 5.43 -9.97
CA VAL A 29 3.84 5.64 -8.79
C VAL A 29 5.25 5.18 -9.12
N LEU A 30 6.20 6.11 -9.15
CA LEU A 30 7.58 5.86 -9.49
C LEU A 30 8.39 5.65 -8.20
N GLU A 31 9.01 4.49 -8.03
CA GLU A 31 9.96 4.25 -6.95
C GLU A 31 11.31 4.87 -7.32
N VAL A 32 11.76 5.88 -6.57
CA VAL A 32 13.04 6.58 -6.84
C VAL A 32 14.06 6.38 -5.72
N GLY A 33 13.95 5.25 -5.02
CA GLY A 33 14.88 4.81 -3.98
C GLY A 33 14.31 4.90 -2.57
N TRP A 34 15.10 4.49 -1.59
CA TRP A 34 14.71 4.52 -0.18
C TRP A 34 15.82 5.12 0.67
N LEU A 35 15.44 6.01 1.56
CA LEU A 35 16.28 6.51 2.64
C LEU A 35 16.02 5.72 3.92
N GLU A 36 16.90 5.86 4.90
CA GLU A 36 16.70 5.43 6.27
C GLU A 36 17.24 6.51 7.20
N CYS A 37 16.47 6.85 8.23
CA CYS A 37 16.89 7.81 9.24
C CYS A 37 16.44 7.39 10.64
N ASP A 38 16.88 8.16 11.64
CA ASP A 38 16.47 7.97 13.03
C ASP A 38 14.98 8.26 13.20
N LYS A 39 14.26 7.43 13.95
CA LYS A 39 12.83 7.64 14.22
C LYS A 39 12.51 9.01 14.83
N GLY A 40 13.46 9.63 15.52
CA GLY A 40 13.38 10.98 16.05
C GLY A 40 13.24 12.09 14.99
N PHE A 41 13.58 11.83 13.71
CA PHE A 41 13.25 12.73 12.60
C PHE A 41 11.80 12.56 12.13
N VAL A 42 11.29 11.33 12.17
CA VAL A 42 9.99 10.94 11.60
C VAL A 42 8.83 11.20 12.55
N ILE A 43 9.00 10.91 13.84
CA ILE A 43 7.97 10.99 14.87
C ILE A 43 8.46 11.87 16.03
N ARG A 44 7.68 12.88 16.41
CA ARG A 44 7.96 13.68 17.60
C ARG A 44 7.98 12.81 18.85
N GLY A 45 9.12 12.79 19.54
CA GLY A 45 9.34 11.94 20.71
C GLY A 45 9.85 10.54 20.36
N GLY A 46 10.13 10.23 19.09
CA GLY A 46 10.84 9.02 18.69
C GLY A 46 12.18 8.91 19.43
N ASN A 47 12.53 7.70 19.87
CA ASN A 47 13.75 7.40 20.62
C ASN A 47 13.93 8.19 21.94
N THR A 48 12.87 8.75 22.53
CA THR A 48 12.95 9.46 23.82
C THR A 48 13.33 8.52 24.96
N SER A 49 14.49 8.76 25.59
CA SER A 49 14.88 8.04 26.81
C SER A 49 13.98 8.43 27.99
N THR A 50 13.73 7.48 28.89
CA THR A 50 12.99 7.73 30.14
C THR A 50 13.92 7.77 31.35
N LYS A 51 13.47 8.32 32.48
CA LYS A 51 14.24 8.34 33.73
C LYS A 51 14.64 6.91 34.18
N SER A 52 13.77 5.93 33.96
CA SER A 52 14.05 4.51 34.25
C SER A 52 15.13 3.90 33.35
N THR A 53 15.43 4.50 32.20
CA THR A 53 16.43 4.01 31.25
C THR A 53 17.66 4.92 31.16
N GLU A 54 17.83 5.87 32.09
CA GLU A 54 18.87 6.92 31.98
C GLU A 54 20.31 6.39 32.00
N THR A 55 20.53 5.22 32.58
CA THR A 55 21.84 4.56 32.65
C THR A 55 22.01 3.43 31.63
N GLY A 56 20.96 3.09 30.88
CA GLY A 56 20.97 2.03 29.88
C GLY A 56 21.28 2.56 28.49
N SER A 57 22.11 1.84 27.73
CA SER A 57 22.21 2.03 26.28
C SER A 57 21.03 1.35 25.58
N PHE A 58 20.56 1.93 24.49
CA PHE A 58 19.61 1.29 23.58
C PHE A 58 20.01 1.57 22.14
N VAL A 59 19.56 0.70 21.24
CA VAL A 59 19.72 0.89 19.80
C VAL A 59 18.54 1.72 19.33
N ASN A 60 18.82 2.86 18.71
CA ASN A 60 17.78 3.74 18.18
C ASN A 60 16.97 3.00 17.11
N GLU A 61 15.65 3.13 17.17
CA GLU A 61 14.79 2.66 16.09
C GLU A 61 15.04 3.52 14.85
N ARG A 62 15.13 2.86 13.70
CA ARG A 62 15.37 3.46 12.39
C ARG A 62 14.14 3.28 11.52
N CYS A 63 13.85 4.27 10.69
CA CYS A 63 12.70 4.27 9.79
C CYS A 63 13.17 4.22 8.35
N GLU A 64 12.78 3.17 7.62
CA GLU A 64 12.90 3.13 6.16
C GLU A 64 11.88 4.09 5.53
N MET A 65 12.34 4.94 4.63
CA MET A 65 11.59 6.02 4.01
C MET A 65 11.63 5.86 2.49
N PRO A 66 10.59 5.31 1.84
CA PRO A 66 10.51 5.32 0.38
C PRO A 66 10.51 6.75 -0.14
N MET A 67 11.22 6.98 -1.24
CA MET A 67 11.08 8.17 -2.05
C MET A 67 10.29 7.78 -3.31
N TYR A 68 9.28 8.58 -3.64
CA TYR A 68 8.47 8.33 -4.83
C TYR A 68 8.09 9.61 -5.56
N CYS A 69 7.85 9.47 -6.85
CA CYS A 69 7.26 10.50 -7.69
C CYS A 69 5.93 10.00 -8.25
N ILE A 70 5.03 10.91 -8.66
CA ILE A 70 3.80 10.53 -9.37
C ILE A 70 3.86 11.08 -10.79
N LEU A 71 3.83 10.18 -11.77
CA LEU A 71 3.77 10.53 -13.18
C LEU A 71 2.32 10.49 -13.66
N ILE A 72 1.77 11.62 -14.08
CA ILE A 72 0.38 11.76 -14.48
C ILE A 72 0.32 12.01 -15.99
N ASP A 73 -0.31 11.08 -16.71
CA ASP A 73 -0.68 11.24 -18.11
C ASP A 73 -2.05 11.90 -18.17
N HIS A 74 -2.07 13.20 -18.45
CA HIS A 74 -3.28 14.02 -18.47
C HIS A 74 -3.68 14.42 -19.90
N PRO A 75 -4.86 14.02 -20.41
CA PRO A 75 -5.30 14.22 -21.80
C PRO A 75 -5.24 15.66 -22.32
N HIS A 76 -5.39 16.66 -21.44
CA HIS A 76 -5.41 18.08 -21.84
C HIS A 76 -4.12 18.82 -21.51
N GLU A 77 -3.32 18.31 -20.56
CA GLU A 77 -2.17 19.05 -20.00
C GLU A 77 -0.83 18.41 -20.40
N GLY A 78 -0.87 17.20 -20.97
CA GLY A 78 0.30 16.38 -21.24
C GLY A 78 0.78 15.66 -19.98
N LEU A 79 2.06 15.31 -20.00
CA LEU A 79 2.70 14.55 -18.93
C LEU A 79 3.12 15.50 -17.79
N ILE A 80 2.58 15.26 -16.60
CA ILE A 80 2.84 16.04 -15.37
C ILE A 80 3.60 15.15 -14.39
N LEU A 81 4.64 15.69 -13.76
CA LEU A 81 5.42 14.99 -12.74
C LEU A 81 5.23 15.64 -11.37
N TRP A 82 4.93 14.86 -10.34
CA TRP A 82 4.90 15.27 -8.94
C TRP A 82 6.16 14.76 -8.23
N GLU A 83 6.94 15.69 -7.66
CA GLU A 83 8.29 15.48 -7.10
C GLU A 83 9.31 14.95 -8.12
N THR A 84 10.60 15.00 -7.76
CA THR A 84 11.70 14.55 -8.63
C THR A 84 12.72 13.64 -7.94
N GLY A 85 12.55 13.39 -6.64
CA GLY A 85 13.45 12.54 -5.86
C GLY A 85 14.78 13.23 -5.50
N SER A 86 15.74 12.43 -5.03
CA SER A 86 17.04 12.89 -4.52
C SER A 86 18.09 13.25 -5.57
N GLY A 87 17.79 12.98 -6.85
CA GLY A 87 18.74 13.14 -7.95
C GLY A 87 19.82 12.06 -8.01
N LYS A 88 20.42 11.93 -9.19
CA LYS A 88 21.42 10.90 -9.49
C LYS A 88 22.71 11.04 -8.69
N ASP A 89 23.12 12.28 -8.42
CA ASP A 89 24.42 12.59 -7.83
C ASP A 89 24.44 12.47 -6.29
N TYR A 90 23.37 11.96 -5.68
CA TYR A 90 23.44 11.42 -4.32
C TYR A 90 24.48 10.28 -4.25
N PRO A 91 25.32 10.21 -3.19
CA PRO A 91 25.37 11.07 -2.01
C PRO A 91 26.29 12.30 -2.15
N THR A 92 26.99 12.44 -3.28
CA THR A 92 28.03 13.46 -3.48
C THR A 92 27.53 14.88 -3.23
N VAL A 93 26.35 15.24 -3.78
CA VAL A 93 25.78 16.59 -3.65
C VAL A 93 25.15 16.85 -2.28
N TRP A 94 24.84 15.81 -1.50
CA TRP A 94 24.35 15.95 -0.12
C TRP A 94 25.49 16.10 0.89
N GLY A 95 26.67 15.59 0.54
CA GLY A 95 27.82 15.54 1.43
C GLY A 95 27.71 14.41 2.47
N PRO A 96 28.85 14.00 3.04
CA PRO A 96 28.94 12.77 3.84
C PRO A 96 28.08 12.82 5.12
N ALA A 97 27.94 13.97 5.77
CA ALA A 97 27.19 14.07 7.02
C ALA A 97 25.68 13.90 6.82
N ILE A 98 25.09 14.59 5.82
CA ILE A 98 23.65 14.49 5.55
C ILE A 98 23.32 13.11 4.97
N ALA A 99 24.18 12.59 4.09
CA ALA A 99 24.01 11.25 3.54
C ALA A 99 24.13 10.13 4.61
N ASP A 100 24.85 10.34 5.70
CA ASP A 100 24.93 9.38 6.82
C ASP A 100 23.69 9.46 7.73
N ILE A 101 23.14 10.68 7.94
CA ILE A 101 21.90 10.87 8.71
C ILE A 101 20.70 10.29 7.95
N PHE A 102 20.60 10.59 6.65
CA PHE A 102 19.54 10.16 5.73
C PHE A 102 20.14 9.23 4.66
N ALA A 103 20.45 8.00 5.07
CA ALA A 103 21.19 7.04 4.28
C ALA A 103 20.32 6.36 3.24
N ARG A 104 20.76 6.33 1.98
CA ARG A 104 20.05 5.61 0.90
C ARG A 104 20.32 4.12 1.02
N VAL A 105 19.32 3.39 1.51
CA VAL A 105 19.42 1.96 1.84
C VAL A 105 18.93 1.03 0.73
N LYS A 106 18.10 1.52 -0.22
CA LYS A 106 17.68 0.74 -1.40
C LYS A 106 17.78 1.59 -2.65
N TYR A 107 18.72 1.24 -3.52
CA TYR A 107 18.94 1.94 -4.79
C TYR A 107 19.47 1.02 -5.88
N GLU A 108 18.83 1.08 -7.04
CA GLU A 108 19.18 0.32 -8.25
C GLU A 108 19.08 1.27 -9.44
N PRO A 109 19.72 0.99 -10.59
CA PRO A 109 19.62 1.84 -11.77
C PRO A 109 18.18 2.14 -12.23
N ARG A 110 17.22 1.24 -11.95
CA ARG A 110 15.79 1.46 -12.24
C ARG A 110 15.12 2.54 -11.38
N HIS A 111 15.76 2.95 -10.27
CA HIS A 111 15.28 4.02 -9.39
C HIS A 111 15.75 5.41 -9.82
N GLU A 112 16.65 5.52 -10.80
CA GLU A 112 16.93 6.80 -11.45
C GLU A 112 15.64 7.35 -12.05
N LEU A 113 15.33 8.64 -11.84
CA LEU A 113 14.06 9.25 -12.26
C LEU A 113 13.77 8.98 -13.74
N ARG A 114 14.77 9.14 -14.62
CA ARG A 114 14.68 8.85 -16.04
C ARG A 114 14.26 7.40 -16.31
N ALA A 115 14.94 6.45 -15.69
CA ALA A 115 14.66 5.02 -15.87
C ALA A 115 13.29 4.63 -15.33
N ALA A 116 12.87 5.20 -14.19
CA ALA A 116 11.57 4.97 -13.60
C ALA A 116 10.43 5.50 -14.51
N VAL A 117 10.60 6.68 -15.11
CA VAL A 117 9.65 7.23 -16.09
C VAL A 117 9.61 6.34 -17.34
N GLU A 118 10.76 5.96 -17.89
CA GLU A 118 10.87 5.11 -19.08
C GLU A 118 10.24 3.73 -18.90
N ALA A 119 10.32 3.15 -17.70
CA ALA A 119 9.66 1.89 -17.36
C ALA A 119 8.13 1.94 -17.48
N THR A 120 7.53 3.14 -17.48
CA THR A 120 6.08 3.32 -17.69
C THR A 120 5.68 3.42 -19.16
N GLY A 121 6.65 3.42 -20.09
CA GLY A 121 6.43 3.63 -21.52
C GLY A 121 6.43 5.10 -21.97
N HIS A 122 6.65 6.04 -21.04
CA HIS A 122 6.80 7.47 -21.33
C HIS A 122 8.28 7.86 -21.44
N LYS A 123 8.58 9.05 -21.97
CA LYS A 123 9.93 9.61 -21.93
C LYS A 123 9.99 10.76 -20.94
N LEU A 124 11.11 10.89 -20.23
CA LEU A 124 11.36 12.04 -19.37
C LEU A 124 11.23 13.36 -20.14
N ASP A 125 11.63 13.36 -21.41
CA ASP A 125 11.60 14.54 -22.27
C ASP A 125 10.18 14.98 -22.64
N ASP A 126 9.18 14.12 -22.50
CA ASP A 126 7.77 14.44 -22.80
C ASP A 126 7.07 15.20 -21.67
N ILE A 127 7.69 15.28 -20.49
CA ILE A 127 7.18 16.06 -19.35
C ILE A 127 6.98 17.52 -19.75
N LYS A 128 5.82 18.07 -19.40
CA LYS A 128 5.42 19.45 -19.66
C LYS A 128 5.38 20.30 -18.39
N LYS A 129 5.01 19.69 -17.28
CA LYS A 129 4.88 20.36 -15.99
C LYS A 129 5.45 19.49 -14.88
N ILE A 130 6.15 20.11 -13.95
CA ILE A 130 6.65 19.51 -12.73
C ILE A 130 5.98 20.26 -11.58
N ILE A 131 5.42 19.54 -10.62
CA ILE A 131 4.85 20.09 -9.39
C ILE A 131 5.73 19.58 -8.24
N ILE A 132 6.28 20.49 -7.46
CA ILE A 132 7.14 20.15 -6.34
C ILE A 132 6.40 20.47 -5.04
N GLY A 133 6.27 19.47 -4.15
CA GLY A 133 5.60 19.63 -2.87
C GLY A 133 6.33 20.62 -1.98
N HIS A 134 7.66 20.51 -1.93
CA HIS A 134 8.57 21.48 -1.33
C HIS A 134 10.00 21.23 -1.82
N LEU A 135 10.92 22.18 -1.61
CA LEU A 135 12.22 22.21 -2.29
C LEU A 135 13.36 21.52 -1.52
N HIS A 136 13.06 20.63 -0.58
CA HIS A 136 14.11 19.84 0.05
C HIS A 136 14.78 18.87 -0.92
N LEU A 137 16.02 18.55 -0.61
CA LEU A 137 16.98 17.78 -1.40
C LEU A 137 16.53 16.41 -1.90
N ASP A 138 15.60 15.74 -1.21
CA ASP A 138 15.05 14.43 -1.56
C ASP A 138 13.76 14.51 -2.40
N HIS A 139 13.23 15.73 -2.58
CA HIS A 139 12.04 16.02 -3.39
C HIS A 139 12.41 16.75 -4.68
N ALA A 140 13.32 17.73 -4.58
CA ALA A 140 13.73 18.61 -5.69
C ALA A 140 15.09 18.25 -6.31
N GLY A 141 15.83 17.28 -5.76
CA GLY A 141 17.17 16.91 -6.23
C GLY A 141 17.21 16.40 -7.68
N GLY A 142 16.12 15.83 -8.18
CA GLY A 142 16.01 15.38 -9.58
C GLY A 142 15.76 16.50 -10.60
N LEU A 143 15.57 17.76 -10.19
CA LEU A 143 15.39 18.88 -11.12
C LEU A 143 16.59 19.11 -12.05
N ASP A 144 17.76 18.59 -11.71
CA ASP A 144 18.97 18.65 -12.54
C ASP A 144 18.77 18.07 -13.95
N GLU A 145 17.94 17.04 -14.07
CA GLU A 145 17.58 16.42 -15.36
C GLU A 145 16.85 17.41 -16.29
N PHE A 146 16.34 18.52 -15.77
CA PHE A 146 15.53 19.49 -16.52
C PHE A 146 16.22 20.86 -16.70
N LEU A 147 17.45 21.06 -16.20
CA LEU A 147 18.14 22.36 -16.29
C LEU A 147 18.35 22.87 -17.72
N HIS A 148 18.37 21.95 -18.70
CA HIS A 148 18.53 22.26 -20.12
C HIS A 148 17.19 22.60 -20.81
N ARG A 149 16.06 22.48 -20.11
CA ARG A 149 14.70 22.65 -20.63
C ARG A 149 14.10 23.96 -20.12
N THR A 150 13.73 24.84 -21.05
CA THR A 150 13.05 26.12 -20.73
C THR A 150 11.55 26.06 -20.98
N ASP A 151 11.06 25.01 -21.63
CA ASP A 151 9.66 24.77 -21.96
C ASP A 151 8.88 24.03 -20.86
N VAL A 152 9.57 23.43 -19.88
CA VAL A 152 8.95 22.71 -18.76
C VAL A 152 8.65 23.65 -17.63
N GLU A 153 7.37 23.77 -17.24
CA GLU A 153 6.97 24.59 -16.10
C GLU A 153 7.27 23.88 -14.78
N VAL A 154 7.95 24.55 -13.85
CA VAL A 154 8.20 24.03 -12.49
C VAL A 154 7.34 24.79 -11.50
N TRP A 155 6.26 24.16 -11.06
CA TRP A 155 5.25 24.71 -10.16
C TRP A 155 5.58 24.43 -8.70
N VAL A 156 5.56 25.48 -7.88
CA VAL A 156 5.84 25.43 -6.45
C VAL A 156 5.12 26.58 -5.74
N HIS A 157 4.90 26.50 -4.43
CA HIS A 157 4.35 27.63 -3.70
C HIS A 157 5.35 28.81 -3.63
N GLU A 158 4.85 30.05 -3.69
CA GLU A 158 5.68 31.27 -3.67
C GLU A 158 6.57 31.37 -2.42
N LYS A 159 5.99 31.05 -1.25
CA LYS A 159 6.73 30.99 0.03
C LYS A 159 7.87 29.98 0.00
N GLU A 160 7.68 28.84 -0.66
CA GLU A 160 8.70 27.80 -0.72
C GLU A 160 9.88 28.25 -1.57
N LEU A 161 9.59 28.77 -2.78
CA LEU A 161 10.62 29.27 -3.68
C LEU A 161 11.43 30.39 -3.03
N THR A 162 10.74 31.34 -2.41
CA THR A 162 11.37 32.47 -1.70
C THR A 162 12.28 31.98 -0.59
N ASN A 163 11.79 31.06 0.25
CA ASN A 163 12.54 30.54 1.40
C ASN A 163 13.72 29.65 0.97
N ALA A 164 13.58 28.85 -0.08
CA ALA A 164 14.67 28.01 -0.58
C ALA A 164 15.83 28.86 -1.10
N PHE A 165 15.56 29.85 -1.96
CA PHE A 165 16.58 30.78 -2.46
C PHE A 165 17.19 31.61 -1.33
N TRP A 166 16.38 32.13 -0.41
CA TRP A 166 16.86 32.86 0.75
C TRP A 166 17.76 31.98 1.62
N SER A 167 17.34 30.76 1.94
CA SER A 167 18.08 29.83 2.78
C SER A 167 19.45 29.51 2.21
N VAL A 168 19.54 29.23 0.90
CA VAL A 168 20.82 28.99 0.22
C VAL A 168 21.68 30.25 0.20
N ALA A 169 21.09 31.43 -0.06
CA ALA A 169 21.84 32.68 -0.13
C ALA A 169 22.41 33.14 1.22
N THR A 170 21.73 32.83 2.33
CA THR A 170 22.14 33.27 3.68
C THR A 170 22.76 32.16 4.53
N GLY A 171 22.63 30.89 4.12
CA GLY A 171 23.00 29.73 4.93
C GLY A 171 22.09 29.53 6.16
N ALA A 172 20.80 29.87 6.06
CA ALA A 172 19.91 29.86 7.23
C ALA A 172 19.40 28.46 7.62
N ASP A 173 19.16 27.58 6.64
CA ASP A 173 18.75 26.18 6.84
C ASP A 173 19.65 25.27 6.01
N VAL A 174 20.91 25.15 6.45
CA VAL A 174 21.97 24.43 5.73
C VAL A 174 21.67 22.94 5.67
N GLY A 175 21.84 22.35 4.49
CA GLY A 175 21.78 20.91 4.32
C GLY A 175 20.38 20.35 4.13
N VAL A 176 19.37 21.20 3.87
CA VAL A 176 18.03 20.78 3.41
C VAL A 176 17.67 21.33 2.03
N TYR A 177 18.16 22.54 1.67
CA TYR A 177 18.11 23.09 0.31
C TYR A 177 19.51 23.11 -0.32
N LEU A 178 19.63 22.77 -1.60
CA LEU A 178 20.91 22.75 -2.31
C LEU A 178 20.91 23.65 -3.55
N GLU A 179 22.00 24.38 -3.74
CA GLU A 179 22.16 25.38 -4.81
C GLU A 179 22.11 24.78 -6.23
N HIS A 180 22.43 23.49 -6.39
CA HIS A 180 22.58 22.87 -7.71
C HIS A 180 21.26 22.83 -8.49
N TYR A 181 20.14 22.54 -7.83
CA TYR A 181 18.82 22.54 -8.46
C TYR A 181 18.07 23.89 -8.39
N LEU A 182 18.49 24.84 -7.54
CA LEU A 182 17.87 26.17 -7.44
C LEU A 182 18.40 27.13 -8.53
N LYS A 183 18.19 26.78 -9.80
CA LYS A 183 18.65 27.59 -10.93
C LYS A 183 17.56 28.53 -11.43
N LEU A 184 17.93 29.80 -11.62
CA LEU A 184 17.05 30.82 -12.22
C LEU A 184 16.68 30.51 -13.68
N SER A 185 17.41 29.61 -14.35
CA SER A 185 17.14 29.18 -15.72
C SER A 185 15.94 28.23 -15.85
N LEU A 186 15.49 27.62 -14.76
CA LEU A 186 14.26 26.83 -14.75
C LEU A 186 13.05 27.77 -14.91
N ASN A 187 12.02 27.30 -15.61
CA ASN A 187 10.79 28.06 -15.82
C ASN A 187 9.85 27.92 -14.60
N TRP A 188 10.24 28.59 -13.52
CA TRP A 188 9.48 28.63 -12.27
C TRP A 188 8.11 29.28 -12.44
N LYS A 189 7.08 28.62 -11.89
CA LYS A 189 5.72 29.13 -11.75
C LYS A 189 5.32 29.03 -10.28
N THR A 190 4.72 30.09 -9.76
CA THR A 190 4.29 30.15 -8.36
C THR A 190 2.82 30.48 -8.22
N PHE A 191 2.28 30.09 -7.07
CA PHE A 191 1.01 30.56 -6.54
C PHE A 191 1.17 30.83 -5.04
N ASN A 192 0.32 31.67 -4.47
CA ASN A 192 0.36 32.05 -3.06
C ASN A 192 -0.99 31.91 -2.33
N ASP A 193 -2.00 31.37 -3.03
CA ASP A 193 -3.30 31.04 -2.47
C ASP A 193 -3.25 29.76 -1.63
N GLN A 194 -4.19 29.63 -0.70
CA GLN A 194 -4.35 28.40 0.09
C GLN A 194 -4.66 27.17 -0.80
N THR A 195 -5.25 27.39 -1.97
CA THR A 195 -5.64 26.33 -2.90
C THR A 195 -5.52 26.85 -4.32
N LEU A 196 -4.96 26.03 -5.21
CA LEU A 196 -4.91 26.28 -6.65
C LEU A 196 -5.57 25.11 -7.37
N ASP A 197 -6.62 25.40 -8.15
CA ASP A 197 -7.13 24.45 -9.13
C ASP A 197 -6.18 24.42 -10.31
N PHE A 198 -5.18 23.55 -10.21
CA PHE A 198 -4.05 23.50 -11.13
C PHE A 198 -4.50 23.15 -12.55
N CYS A 199 -5.31 22.11 -12.68
CA CYS A 199 -5.98 21.75 -13.91
C CYS A 199 -7.23 20.90 -13.59
N GLN A 200 -7.95 20.46 -14.62
CA GLN A 200 -9.08 19.56 -14.44
C GLN A 200 -8.65 18.28 -13.69
N GLY A 201 -9.27 18.02 -12.54
CA GLY A 201 -8.99 16.86 -11.70
C GLY A 201 -7.83 16.98 -10.72
N ILE A 202 -7.01 18.04 -10.80
CA ILE A 202 -5.85 18.25 -9.92
C ILE A 202 -5.98 19.58 -9.19
N THR A 203 -5.94 19.52 -7.87
CA THR A 203 -5.98 20.69 -6.99
C THR A 203 -4.79 20.65 -6.03
N LEU A 204 -4.03 21.74 -5.95
CA LEU A 204 -2.90 21.90 -5.02
C LEU A 204 -3.37 22.61 -3.76
N HIS A 205 -2.95 22.11 -2.60
CA HIS A 205 -3.32 22.64 -1.29
C HIS A 205 -2.07 23.12 -0.57
N HIS A 206 -2.04 24.36 -0.14
CA HIS A 206 -1.00 24.86 0.77
C HIS A 206 -1.17 24.22 2.15
N LEU A 207 -0.17 23.47 2.59
CA LEU A 207 -0.15 22.68 3.83
C LEU A 207 1.10 23.03 4.68
N PRO A 208 1.26 24.30 5.11
CA PRO A 208 2.45 24.73 5.83
C PRO A 208 2.63 23.99 7.16
N GLY A 209 3.88 23.85 7.58
CA GLY A 209 4.23 23.23 8.86
C GLY A 209 5.63 22.62 8.86
N HIS A 210 5.89 21.70 7.94
CA HIS A 210 7.23 21.16 7.68
C HIS A 210 8.12 22.22 7.03
N THR A 211 7.65 22.81 5.93
CA THR A 211 8.15 24.09 5.43
C THR A 211 7.00 25.11 5.42
N ASP A 212 7.32 26.40 5.30
CA ASP A 212 6.30 27.46 5.19
C ASP A 212 5.55 27.41 3.85
N GLY A 213 6.14 26.80 2.82
CA GLY A 213 5.57 26.73 1.47
C GLY A 213 5.15 25.34 1.02
N LEU A 214 5.11 24.34 1.91
CA LEU A 214 4.75 22.97 1.53
C LEU A 214 3.35 22.90 0.91
N ILE A 215 3.23 22.16 -0.18
CA ILE A 215 1.95 21.84 -0.82
C ILE A 215 1.69 20.35 -0.86
N GLY A 216 0.41 19.97 -0.86
CA GLY A 216 -0.06 18.63 -1.20
C GLY A 216 -0.92 18.66 -2.45
N MET A 217 -0.85 17.60 -3.25
CA MET A 217 -1.67 17.41 -4.45
C MET A 217 -2.86 16.51 -4.16
N GLN A 218 -4.05 17.03 -4.44
CA GLN A 218 -5.27 16.24 -4.58
C GLN A 218 -5.46 15.90 -6.05
N ILE A 219 -5.62 14.61 -6.36
CA ILE A 219 -6.05 14.14 -7.68
C ILE A 219 -7.35 13.35 -7.55
N ASN A 220 -8.35 13.71 -8.35
CA ASN A 220 -9.68 13.11 -8.36
C ASN A 220 -9.85 12.23 -9.61
N MET A 221 -9.53 10.94 -9.49
CA MET A 221 -9.66 10.00 -10.59
C MET A 221 -11.11 9.58 -10.80
N LEU A 222 -11.54 9.53 -12.07
CA LEU A 222 -12.91 9.20 -12.45
C LEU A 222 -13.38 7.84 -11.86
N ASN A 223 -12.53 6.82 -11.92
CA ASN A 223 -12.89 5.44 -11.58
C ASN A 223 -12.33 4.96 -10.24
N THR A 224 -11.17 5.47 -9.82
CA THR A 224 -10.45 5.00 -8.62
C THR A 224 -10.60 5.93 -7.42
N GLY A 225 -11.23 7.09 -7.59
CA GLY A 225 -11.54 8.04 -6.52
C GLY A 225 -10.42 9.05 -6.26
N THR A 226 -10.48 9.69 -5.09
CA THR A 226 -9.57 10.78 -4.71
C THR A 226 -8.30 10.25 -4.02
N PHE A 227 -7.16 10.83 -4.37
CA PHE A 227 -5.88 10.62 -3.71
C PHE A 227 -5.29 11.97 -3.28
N PHE A 228 -4.70 12.01 -2.08
CA PHE A 228 -3.97 13.15 -1.54
C PHE A 228 -2.50 12.77 -1.36
N PHE A 229 -1.65 13.17 -2.30
CA PHE A 229 -0.21 13.09 -2.16
C PHE A 229 0.26 14.31 -1.38
N ILE A 230 0.66 14.11 -0.13
CA ILE A 230 0.82 15.23 0.82
C ILE A 230 2.28 15.59 1.09
N SER A 231 3.22 15.01 0.33
CA SER A 231 4.67 15.23 0.50
C SER A 231 5.04 15.10 2.00
N ASP A 232 5.97 15.92 2.46
CA ASP A 232 6.37 16.02 3.87
C ASP A 232 5.39 16.82 4.74
N HIS A 233 4.11 16.96 4.39
CA HIS A 233 3.15 17.32 5.43
C HIS A 233 3.12 16.25 6.52
N CYS A 234 3.32 14.99 6.13
CA CYS A 234 3.49 13.84 6.99
C CYS A 234 4.56 12.92 6.38
N HIS A 235 5.56 12.53 7.16
CA HIS A 235 6.50 11.50 6.71
C HIS A 235 5.81 10.14 6.71
N VAL A 236 5.08 9.81 7.78
CA VAL A 236 4.39 8.53 7.98
C VAL A 236 2.91 8.72 8.31
N ILE A 237 2.10 7.68 8.14
CA ILE A 237 0.65 7.76 8.26
C ILE A 237 0.20 8.10 9.68
N GLU A 238 0.96 7.68 10.70
CA GLU A 238 0.79 8.04 12.11
C GLU A 238 0.72 9.56 12.29
N ASN A 239 1.49 10.32 11.49
CA ASN A 239 1.53 11.77 11.65
C ASN A 239 0.15 12.40 11.45
N TRP A 240 -0.56 11.92 10.44
CA TRP A 240 -1.92 12.37 10.14
C TRP A 240 -2.98 11.62 10.97
N ARG A 241 -2.94 10.28 10.98
CA ARG A 241 -3.94 9.40 11.60
C ARG A 241 -4.07 9.72 13.09
N ASP A 242 -2.94 9.66 13.79
CA ASP A 242 -2.87 9.78 15.25
C ASP A 242 -2.64 11.24 15.69
N GLY A 243 -2.32 12.12 14.74
CA GLY A 243 -2.05 13.54 15.01
C GLY A 243 -0.73 13.78 15.73
N ILE A 244 0.23 12.86 15.58
CA ILE A 244 1.57 12.97 16.16
C ILE A 244 2.48 13.72 15.18
N PRO A 245 2.97 14.92 15.48
CA PRO A 245 3.79 15.67 14.52
C PRO A 245 5.04 14.91 14.10
N GLN A 246 5.62 15.35 12.97
CA GLN A 246 6.98 14.96 12.62
C GLN A 246 7.95 15.35 13.74
N GLY A 247 9.09 14.67 13.76
CA GLY A 247 10.12 14.90 14.75
C GLY A 247 10.89 16.19 14.52
N TRP A 248 12.20 16.10 14.37
CA TRP A 248 13.09 17.26 14.29
C TRP A 248 12.95 18.14 13.03
N LEU A 249 12.08 17.75 12.07
CA LEU A 249 11.85 18.51 10.85
C LEU A 249 10.53 19.30 10.82
N ALA A 250 9.66 19.16 11.83
CA ALA A 250 8.48 20.04 11.94
C ALA A 250 8.91 21.47 12.34
N ARG A 251 8.87 22.43 11.39
CA ARG A 251 9.31 23.81 11.61
C ARG A 251 8.29 24.69 12.33
N ASP A 252 7.00 24.58 11.98
CA ASP A 252 5.90 25.34 12.57
C ASP A 252 4.75 24.40 12.99
N HIS A 253 4.70 24.09 14.28
CA HIS A 253 3.69 23.17 14.82
C HIS A 253 2.24 23.71 14.74
N PRO A 254 1.93 24.97 15.11
CA PRO A 254 0.62 25.55 14.87
C PRO A 254 0.14 25.47 13.42
N SER A 255 0.99 25.79 12.44
CA SER A 255 0.64 25.68 11.02
C SER A 255 0.45 24.23 10.60
N TRP A 256 1.36 23.35 10.99
CA TRP A 256 1.25 21.91 10.77
C TRP A 256 -0.10 21.37 11.27
N PHE A 257 -0.48 21.71 12.50
CA PHE A 257 -1.75 21.25 13.09
C PHE A 257 -2.96 21.74 12.29
N ARG A 258 -2.98 23.02 11.86
CA ARG A 258 -4.06 23.56 11.02
C ARG A 258 -4.14 22.84 9.68
N SER A 259 -3.01 22.58 9.04
CA SER A 259 -2.91 21.81 7.80
C SER A 259 -3.43 20.39 7.98
N THR A 260 -3.10 19.73 9.10
CA THR A 260 -3.63 18.39 9.43
C THR A 260 -5.15 18.40 9.63
N GLN A 261 -5.71 19.40 10.33
CA GLN A 261 -7.16 19.52 10.51
C GLN A 261 -7.88 19.74 9.17
N ARG A 262 -7.30 20.56 8.29
CA ARG A 262 -7.80 20.75 6.92
C ARG A 262 -7.78 19.43 6.15
N LEU A 263 -6.68 18.70 6.17
CA LEU A 263 -6.57 17.40 5.49
C LEU A 263 -7.57 16.38 6.03
N LYS A 264 -7.78 16.32 7.35
CA LYS A 264 -8.85 15.50 7.97
C LYS A 264 -10.25 15.93 7.51
N HIS A 265 -10.49 17.21 7.26
CA HIS A 265 -11.75 17.67 6.69
C HIS A 265 -11.90 17.23 5.22
N LEU A 266 -10.88 17.47 4.38
CA LEU A 266 -10.86 17.06 2.98
C LEU A 266 -11.06 15.55 2.82
N GLN A 267 -10.33 14.75 3.61
CA GLN A 267 -10.49 13.29 3.62
C GLN A 267 -11.91 12.87 4.01
N ARG A 268 -12.53 13.53 5.01
CA ARG A 268 -13.91 13.19 5.44
C ARG A 268 -14.95 13.43 4.35
N ILE A 269 -14.83 14.53 3.59
CA ILE A 269 -15.81 14.91 2.57
C ILE A 269 -15.59 14.23 1.22
N THR A 270 -14.34 13.87 0.88
CA THR A 270 -13.99 13.22 -0.41
C THR A 270 -13.84 11.71 -0.29
N LYS A 271 -13.64 11.18 0.92
CA LYS A 271 -13.16 9.81 1.18
C LYS A 271 -11.82 9.50 0.49
N GLY A 272 -11.05 10.53 0.13
CA GLY A 272 -9.78 10.34 -0.54
C GLY A 272 -8.76 9.56 0.30
N GLN A 273 -7.87 8.85 -0.37
CA GLN A 273 -6.74 8.17 0.26
C GLN A 273 -5.68 9.22 0.59
N VAL A 274 -5.15 9.21 1.80
CA VAL A 274 -4.03 10.08 2.21
C VAL A 274 -2.74 9.29 2.04
N ILE A 275 -1.78 9.86 1.29
CA ILE A 275 -0.49 9.24 0.96
C ILE A 275 0.63 10.14 1.50
N PRO A 276 1.24 9.79 2.65
CA PRO A 276 2.39 10.50 3.22
C PRO A 276 3.62 10.45 2.30
N GLY A 277 4.59 11.32 2.52
CA GLY A 277 5.81 11.42 1.69
C GLY A 277 6.72 10.19 1.78
N HIS A 278 6.79 9.54 2.95
CA HIS A 278 7.82 8.54 3.26
C HIS A 278 7.29 7.35 4.06
N ASP A 279 6.02 6.99 3.89
CA ASP A 279 5.40 5.88 4.62
C ASP A 279 5.59 4.56 3.85
N LYS A 280 6.40 3.67 4.42
CA LYS A 280 6.72 2.35 3.83
C LYS A 280 5.46 1.53 3.54
N GLU A 281 4.57 1.41 4.51
CA GLU A 281 3.40 0.55 4.47
C GLU A 281 2.39 1.07 3.44
N THR A 282 2.14 2.38 3.43
CA THR A 282 1.28 3.04 2.45
C THR A 282 1.87 2.94 1.04
N PHE A 283 3.18 3.13 0.87
CA PHE A 283 3.84 3.01 -0.42
C PHE A 283 3.73 1.60 -1.00
N LEU A 284 4.06 0.56 -0.20
CA LEU A 284 3.94 -0.84 -0.62
C LEU A 284 2.47 -1.21 -0.91
N ALA A 285 1.53 -0.70 -0.13
CA ALA A 285 0.11 -0.89 -0.39
C ALA A 285 -0.31 -0.23 -1.72
N LEU A 286 0.21 0.95 -2.04
CA LEU A 286 -0.09 1.65 -3.29
C LEU A 286 0.48 0.91 -4.51
N GLN A 287 1.72 0.39 -4.42
CA GLN A 287 2.29 -0.48 -5.45
C GLN A 287 1.47 -1.77 -5.65
N SER A 288 0.98 -2.37 -4.57
CA SER A 288 0.10 -3.54 -4.65
C SER A 288 -1.25 -3.21 -5.31
N GLN A 289 -1.81 -2.02 -5.03
CA GLN A 289 -3.04 -1.56 -5.67
C GLN A 289 -2.88 -1.38 -7.19
N ALA A 290 -1.74 -0.83 -7.65
CA ALA A 290 -1.46 -0.67 -9.08
C ALA A 290 -1.41 -2.01 -9.83
N ASN A 291 -0.97 -3.08 -9.15
CA ASN A 291 -0.91 -4.43 -9.71
C ASN A 291 -2.22 -5.23 -9.54
N SER A 292 -3.25 -4.63 -8.94
CA SER A 292 -4.51 -5.28 -8.61
C SER A 292 -5.55 -5.02 -9.71
N PRO A 293 -6.16 -6.07 -10.28
CA PRO A 293 -7.31 -5.89 -11.17
C PRO A 293 -8.51 -5.23 -10.48
N LEU A 294 -8.60 -5.26 -9.15
CA LEU A 294 -9.66 -4.59 -8.40
C LEU A 294 -9.25 -3.19 -7.99
N THR A 295 -10.02 -2.20 -8.45
CA THR A 295 -9.93 -0.81 -7.95
C THR A 295 -10.24 -0.74 -6.45
N ARG A 296 -9.85 0.36 -5.81
CA ARG A 296 -10.24 0.65 -4.42
C ARG A 296 -11.76 0.65 -4.25
N ARG A 297 -12.49 1.27 -5.19
CA ARG A 297 -13.95 1.30 -5.18
C ARG A 297 -14.56 -0.11 -5.25
N HIS A 298 -13.98 -1.01 -6.05
CA HIS A 298 -14.40 -2.42 -6.07
C HIS A 298 -14.19 -3.07 -4.70
N LYS A 299 -13.03 -2.85 -4.07
CA LYS A 299 -12.72 -3.42 -2.75
C LYS A 299 -13.62 -2.87 -1.64
N ASP A 300 -13.98 -1.59 -1.71
CA ASP A 300 -14.88 -0.94 -0.74
C ASP A 300 -16.30 -1.50 -0.88
N VAL A 301 -16.82 -1.59 -2.11
CA VAL A 301 -18.12 -2.25 -2.39
C VAL A 301 -18.10 -3.70 -1.91
N LEU A 302 -17.04 -4.46 -2.20
CA LEU A 302 -16.91 -5.84 -1.75
C LEU A 302 -16.99 -5.95 -0.22
N ARG A 303 -16.34 -5.07 0.53
CA ARG A 303 -16.44 -5.06 2.00
C ARG A 303 -17.85 -4.72 2.48
N GLU A 304 -18.51 -3.75 1.87
CA GLU A 304 -19.90 -3.38 2.19
C GLU A 304 -20.88 -4.53 1.93
N LEU A 305 -20.57 -5.36 0.93
CA LEU A 305 -21.32 -6.57 0.60
C LEU A 305 -20.95 -7.77 1.50
N GLY A 306 -20.05 -7.61 2.47
CA GLY A 306 -19.65 -8.69 3.39
C GLY A 306 -18.49 -9.56 2.88
N PHE A 307 -17.81 -9.18 1.79
CA PHE A 307 -16.61 -9.87 1.33
C PHE A 307 -15.36 -9.39 2.09
N THR A 308 -14.59 -10.34 2.62
CA THR A 308 -13.34 -10.12 3.36
C THR A 308 -12.25 -11.09 2.89
N GLY A 309 -10.99 -10.87 3.28
CA GLY A 309 -9.89 -11.77 2.92
C GLY A 309 -9.69 -11.93 1.41
N LEU A 310 -9.62 -10.82 0.68
CA LEU A 310 -9.37 -10.81 -0.76
C LEU A 310 -7.92 -11.25 -1.06
N HIS A 311 -7.76 -12.44 -1.63
CA HIS A 311 -6.50 -13.04 -2.07
C HIS A 311 -6.48 -13.15 -3.59
N ARG A 312 -5.43 -12.66 -4.25
CA ARG A 312 -5.32 -12.78 -5.71
C ARG A 312 -4.88 -14.20 -6.09
N LEU A 313 -5.54 -14.80 -7.07
CA LEU A 313 -5.22 -16.14 -7.60
C LEU A 313 -4.33 -16.12 -8.86
N GLY A 314 -4.02 -14.92 -9.37
CA GLY A 314 -3.32 -14.70 -10.64
C GLY A 314 -4.28 -14.22 -11.74
N GLY A 315 -3.75 -13.51 -12.75
CA GLY A 315 -4.59 -12.84 -13.75
C GLY A 315 -5.59 -11.87 -13.10
N ASN A 316 -6.86 -11.99 -13.50
CA ASN A 316 -7.98 -11.18 -12.99
C ASN A 316 -8.75 -11.86 -11.85
N GLY A 317 -8.37 -13.07 -11.44
CA GLY A 317 -9.09 -13.85 -10.43
C GLY A 317 -8.71 -13.51 -8.99
N PHE A 318 -9.70 -13.43 -8.12
CA PHE A 318 -9.54 -13.26 -6.68
C PHE A 318 -10.36 -14.27 -5.91
N GLN A 319 -9.82 -14.77 -4.80
CA GLN A 319 -10.46 -15.51 -3.72
C GLN A 319 -10.89 -14.55 -2.61
N ALA A 320 -12.11 -14.66 -2.11
CA ALA A 320 -12.58 -13.92 -0.93
C ALA A 320 -13.45 -14.79 -0.04
N MET A 321 -13.54 -14.43 1.24
CA MET A 321 -14.53 -14.93 2.20
C MET A 321 -15.78 -14.06 2.13
N TYR A 322 -16.98 -14.64 2.27
CA TYR A 322 -18.25 -13.90 2.31
C TYR A 322 -18.95 -14.11 3.65
N ASP A 323 -19.39 -13.03 4.27
CA ASP A 323 -20.24 -13.05 5.45
C ASP A 323 -21.72 -13.19 5.05
N TRP A 324 -22.30 -14.37 5.29
CA TRP A 324 -23.68 -14.67 4.94
C TRP A 324 -24.71 -13.75 5.60
N THR A 325 -24.33 -13.01 6.64
CA THR A 325 -25.26 -12.12 7.37
C THR A 325 -25.67 -10.92 6.51
N HIS A 326 -24.97 -10.67 5.40
CA HIS A 326 -25.24 -9.59 4.45
C HIS A 326 -26.30 -9.96 3.39
N GLY A 327 -26.91 -11.15 3.47
CA GLY A 327 -28.06 -11.56 2.65
C GLY A 327 -27.77 -12.68 1.66
N ASP A 328 -28.77 -13.01 0.85
CA ASP A 328 -28.72 -14.14 -0.09
C ASP A 328 -27.74 -13.89 -1.26
N TYR A 329 -26.77 -14.78 -1.38
CA TYR A 329 -25.57 -14.68 -2.22
C TYR A 329 -25.86 -14.45 -3.72
N PRO A 330 -26.80 -15.17 -4.38
CA PRO A 330 -27.08 -14.97 -5.80
C PRO A 330 -27.63 -13.57 -6.10
N GLY A 331 -28.53 -13.08 -5.25
CA GLY A 331 -29.16 -11.76 -5.43
C GLY A 331 -28.22 -10.59 -5.13
N VAL A 332 -27.13 -10.80 -4.38
CA VAL A 332 -26.10 -9.78 -4.14
C VAL A 332 -25.21 -9.61 -5.37
N LEU A 333 -24.83 -10.71 -6.04
CA LEU A 333 -23.95 -10.68 -7.21
C LEU A 333 -24.61 -10.17 -8.49
N GLU A 334 -25.87 -10.53 -8.72
CA GLU A 334 -26.64 -10.10 -9.91
C GLU A 334 -26.80 -8.58 -10.02
N ARG A 335 -26.63 -7.85 -8.91
CA ARG A 335 -26.76 -6.38 -8.84
C ARG A 335 -25.47 -5.62 -9.15
N HIS A 336 -24.33 -6.30 -9.29
CA HIS A 336 -23.02 -5.66 -9.44
C HIS A 336 -22.25 -6.17 -10.67
N ASN A 337 -22.29 -5.38 -11.75
CA ASN A 337 -21.78 -5.75 -13.07
C ASN A 337 -20.30 -6.14 -13.13
N PHE A 338 -19.47 -5.70 -12.17
CA PHE A 338 -18.04 -6.03 -12.12
C PHE A 338 -17.73 -7.39 -11.48
N LEU A 339 -18.74 -8.06 -10.90
CA LEU A 339 -18.63 -9.39 -10.31
C LEU A 339 -19.22 -10.41 -11.28
N LYS A 340 -18.43 -10.87 -12.27
CA LYS A 340 -18.82 -11.94 -13.20
C LYS A 340 -18.21 -13.27 -12.78
N HIS A 341 -18.90 -14.37 -13.11
CA HIS A 341 -18.44 -15.75 -12.88
C HIS A 341 -18.10 -16.12 -11.43
N ALA A 342 -18.67 -15.42 -10.45
CA ALA A 342 -18.52 -15.74 -9.03
C ALA A 342 -19.15 -17.10 -8.70
N GLY A 343 -18.28 -18.12 -8.60
CA GLY A 343 -18.63 -19.48 -8.21
C GLY A 343 -17.95 -19.89 -6.92
N TYR A 344 -18.49 -20.93 -6.28
CA TYR A 344 -17.83 -21.60 -5.16
C TYR A 344 -16.53 -22.26 -5.66
N ALA A 345 -15.41 -22.05 -4.97
CA ALA A 345 -14.26 -22.92 -5.15
C ALA A 345 -14.52 -24.22 -4.38
N ASP A 346 -14.49 -25.33 -5.11
CA ASP A 346 -14.43 -26.68 -4.57
C ASP A 346 -13.14 -26.81 -3.73
N PRO A 347 -13.19 -27.26 -2.46
CA PRO A 347 -12.00 -27.47 -1.63
C PRO A 347 -10.93 -28.37 -2.25
N GLY A 348 -11.23 -29.08 -3.34
CA GLY A 348 -10.29 -29.92 -4.10
C GLY A 348 -9.40 -29.21 -5.14
N LEU A 349 -9.52 -27.89 -5.36
CA LEU A 349 -8.73 -27.18 -6.37
C LEU A 349 -7.42 -26.61 -5.79
N ASN A 350 -6.37 -27.44 -5.86
CA ASN A 350 -4.93 -27.13 -5.85
C ASN A 350 -4.53 -25.68 -5.54
N VAL A 351 -4.28 -25.40 -4.26
CA VAL A 351 -3.28 -24.40 -3.85
C VAL A 351 -2.19 -25.19 -3.13
N SER A 352 -0.96 -25.17 -3.65
CA SER A 352 0.18 -25.75 -2.94
C SER A 352 0.37 -25.01 -1.61
N PRO A 353 0.28 -25.66 -0.44
CA PRO A 353 0.44 -24.98 0.83
C PRO A 353 1.92 -24.67 1.08
N SER A 354 2.24 -23.40 1.31
CA SER A 354 3.44 -23.00 2.02
C SER A 354 3.29 -23.39 3.50
N LEU A 355 4.27 -24.13 4.04
CA LEU A 355 4.33 -24.48 5.45
C LEU A 355 4.51 -23.21 6.30
N LEU A 356 3.55 -22.95 7.20
CA LEU A 356 3.75 -22.07 8.35
C LEU A 356 4.03 -22.97 9.56
N GLY A 357 5.27 -22.90 10.06
CA GLY A 357 5.68 -23.55 11.29
C GLY A 357 5.42 -22.67 12.53
N ASP A 358 5.17 -23.39 13.62
CA ASP A 358 5.25 -23.02 15.03
C ASP A 358 4.15 -22.14 15.64
N ASN A 359 3.15 -22.83 16.23
CA ASN A 359 2.80 -22.69 17.65
C ASN A 359 1.70 -23.69 18.06
N ALA A 360 2.05 -24.81 18.71
CA ALA A 360 1.22 -25.50 19.72
C ALA A 360 1.94 -26.71 20.36
N SER A 361 1.81 -26.81 21.69
CA SER A 361 2.61 -27.63 22.61
C SER A 361 1.93 -28.93 23.06
N THR A 362 1.71 -29.90 22.17
CA THR A 362 1.39 -31.28 22.56
C THR A 362 2.13 -32.29 21.67
N ASP A 363 2.84 -33.25 22.29
CA ASP A 363 3.57 -34.33 21.60
C ASP A 363 2.64 -35.35 20.90
N ARG A 364 1.34 -35.27 21.16
CA ARG A 364 0.31 -36.09 20.54
C ARG A 364 -0.52 -35.27 19.57
N VAL A 365 -0.83 -35.88 18.45
CA VAL A 365 -1.61 -35.32 17.34
C VAL A 365 -2.68 -36.32 16.94
N THR A 366 -3.86 -35.84 16.58
CA THR A 366 -4.88 -36.68 15.96
C THR A 366 -4.70 -36.61 14.47
N VAL A 367 -4.74 -37.74 13.77
CA VAL A 367 -4.55 -37.79 12.32
C VAL A 367 -5.63 -38.59 11.62
N ASP A 368 -5.97 -38.14 10.41
CA ASP A 368 -6.85 -38.78 9.45
C ASP A 368 -5.99 -39.51 8.42
N VAL A 369 -6.06 -40.84 8.42
CA VAL A 369 -5.32 -41.72 7.50
C VAL A 369 -6.29 -42.19 6.42
N THR A 370 -6.05 -41.81 5.17
CA THR A 370 -6.88 -42.22 4.04
C THR A 370 -6.24 -43.39 3.31
N LEU A 371 -7.02 -44.40 2.94
CA LEU A 371 -6.50 -45.58 2.25
C LEU A 371 -6.35 -45.40 0.74
N GLN A 372 -5.36 -46.08 0.18
CA GLN A 372 -5.09 -46.12 -1.25
C GLN A 372 -6.00 -47.15 -1.92
N ARG A 373 -6.99 -46.68 -2.70
CA ARG A 373 -8.00 -47.55 -3.34
C ARG A 373 -7.43 -48.60 -4.31
N SER A 374 -6.17 -48.49 -4.73
CA SER A 374 -5.53 -49.37 -5.72
C SER A 374 -4.76 -50.56 -5.13
N THR A 375 -4.62 -50.67 -3.80
CA THR A 375 -3.75 -51.70 -3.18
C THR A 375 -4.45 -53.01 -2.81
N ASN A 376 -5.78 -53.12 -3.01
CA ASN A 376 -6.62 -54.27 -2.63
C ASN A 376 -6.53 -54.68 -1.14
N GLN A 377 -6.01 -53.82 -0.27
CA GLN A 377 -6.00 -54.08 1.18
C GLN A 377 -7.31 -53.60 1.82
N SER A 378 -7.90 -54.42 2.68
CA SER A 378 -9.12 -54.06 3.40
C SER A 378 -8.83 -52.99 4.47
N LEU A 379 -9.84 -52.18 4.79
CA LEU A 379 -9.77 -51.18 5.87
C LEU A 379 -9.35 -51.80 7.20
N GLU A 380 -9.86 -53.00 7.49
CA GLU A 380 -9.51 -53.80 8.66
C GLU A 380 -8.00 -54.13 8.72
N THR A 381 -7.41 -54.56 7.59
CA THR A 381 -5.98 -54.94 7.53
C THR A 381 -5.06 -53.76 7.85
N VAL A 382 -5.37 -52.57 7.32
CA VAL A 382 -4.55 -51.36 7.56
C VAL A 382 -4.79 -50.82 8.98
N THR A 383 -6.02 -50.92 9.49
CA THR A 383 -6.36 -50.59 10.89
C THR A 383 -5.53 -51.42 11.86
N GLU A 384 -5.41 -52.73 11.63
CA GLU A 384 -4.65 -53.63 12.50
C GLU A 384 -3.14 -53.35 12.44
N SER A 385 -2.61 -53.04 11.24
CA SER A 385 -1.22 -52.63 11.06
C SER A 385 -0.89 -51.33 11.83
N ILE A 386 -1.81 -50.36 11.83
CA ILE A 386 -1.65 -49.12 12.60
C ILE A 386 -1.72 -49.40 14.10
N ARG A 387 -2.61 -50.29 14.56
CA ARG A 387 -2.70 -50.68 15.98
C ARG A 387 -1.42 -51.32 16.47
N GLU A 388 -0.86 -52.26 15.70
CA GLU A 388 0.40 -52.93 16.05
C GLU A 388 1.57 -51.95 16.10
N LEU A 389 1.69 -51.06 15.10
CA LEU A 389 2.74 -50.03 15.03
C LEU A 389 2.66 -49.02 16.18
N THR A 390 1.44 -48.64 16.59
CA THR A 390 1.23 -47.56 17.57
C THR A 390 1.02 -48.06 19.01
N GLY A 391 0.80 -49.35 19.20
CA GLY A 391 0.52 -49.99 20.49
C GLY A 391 -0.86 -49.63 21.07
N GLN A 392 -1.83 -49.26 20.23
CA GLN A 392 -3.14 -48.76 20.68
C GLN A 392 -4.23 -49.82 20.75
N HIS A 393 -5.11 -49.69 21.75
CA HIS A 393 -6.25 -50.58 21.97
C HIS A 393 -7.39 -50.31 20.96
N GLU A 394 -8.24 -51.32 20.74
CA GLU A 394 -9.30 -51.34 19.70
C GLU A 394 -10.20 -50.09 19.65
N ALA A 395 -10.46 -49.44 20.79
CA ALA A 395 -11.32 -48.27 20.92
C ALA A 395 -10.68 -46.91 20.51
N ALA A 396 -9.38 -46.88 20.18
CA ALA A 396 -8.65 -45.63 19.91
C ALA A 396 -8.47 -45.31 18.40
N VAL A 397 -8.93 -46.21 17.52
CA VAL A 397 -8.98 -46.00 16.07
C VAL A 397 -10.44 -46.04 15.63
N THR A 398 -10.94 -44.95 15.06
CA THR A 398 -12.30 -44.93 14.49
C THR A 398 -12.23 -44.98 12.97
N THR A 399 -13.06 -45.84 12.38
CA THR A 399 -13.13 -46.10 10.94
C THR A 399 -14.34 -45.39 10.34
N ASN A 400 -14.15 -44.77 9.18
CA ASN A 400 -15.24 -44.34 8.31
C ASN A 400 -15.14 -45.10 6.98
N GLU A 401 -16.03 -46.08 6.80
CA GLU A 401 -16.03 -46.96 5.63
C GLU A 401 -16.39 -46.22 4.33
N ASP A 402 -17.31 -45.25 4.40
CA ASP A 402 -17.78 -44.48 3.24
C ASP A 402 -16.65 -43.65 2.61
N THR A 403 -15.76 -43.11 3.45
CA THR A 403 -14.63 -42.28 3.00
C THR A 403 -13.31 -43.04 2.93
N SER A 404 -13.27 -44.29 3.41
CA SER A 404 -12.05 -45.08 3.57
C SER A 404 -10.99 -44.36 4.42
N THR A 405 -11.44 -43.70 5.49
CA THR A 405 -10.61 -42.88 6.39
C THR A 405 -10.56 -43.48 7.79
N LEU A 406 -9.40 -43.38 8.44
CA LEU A 406 -9.16 -43.82 9.81
C LEU A 406 -8.74 -42.61 10.65
N HIS A 407 -9.38 -42.38 11.79
CA HIS A 407 -8.99 -41.32 12.73
C HIS A 407 -8.23 -41.94 13.89
N VAL A 408 -6.98 -41.48 14.13
CA VAL A 408 -6.06 -42.06 15.12
C VAL A 408 -5.29 -40.99 15.88
N ALA A 409 -5.21 -41.09 17.21
CA ALA A 409 -4.46 -40.16 18.04
C ALA A 409 -3.06 -40.68 18.41
N VAL A 410 -2.01 -40.23 17.73
CA VAL A 410 -0.64 -40.79 17.80
C VAL A 410 0.39 -39.75 18.27
N ARG A 411 1.62 -40.17 18.59
CA ARG A 411 2.72 -39.21 18.81
C ARG A 411 3.19 -38.64 17.46
N LYS A 412 3.66 -37.39 17.44
CA LYS A 412 4.16 -36.73 16.19
C LYS A 412 5.18 -37.58 15.43
N GLU A 413 6.07 -38.25 16.15
CA GLU A 413 7.08 -39.16 15.59
C GLU A 413 6.51 -40.38 14.85
N GLN A 414 5.33 -40.87 15.25
CA GLN A 414 4.69 -42.06 14.69
C GLN A 414 3.93 -41.76 13.38
N VAL A 415 3.66 -40.49 13.07
CA VAL A 415 2.92 -40.07 11.86
C VAL A 415 3.64 -40.50 10.58
N ILE A 416 4.97 -40.35 10.56
CA ILE A 416 5.80 -40.72 9.41
C ILE A 416 5.82 -42.24 9.21
N GLU A 417 5.79 -43.01 10.30
CA GLU A 417 5.78 -44.48 10.23
C GLU A 417 4.44 -45.01 9.71
N ILE A 418 3.33 -44.38 10.10
CA ILE A 418 1.99 -44.70 9.58
C ILE A 418 1.89 -44.39 8.08
N ALA A 419 2.44 -43.25 7.64
CA ALA A 419 2.45 -42.88 6.22
C ALA A 419 3.25 -43.87 5.34
N ARG A 420 4.10 -44.71 5.94
CA ARG A 420 4.89 -45.74 5.23
C ARG A 420 4.19 -47.11 5.18
N LEU A 421 3.08 -47.29 5.89
CA LEU A 421 2.33 -48.54 5.86
C LEU A 421 1.75 -48.79 4.47
N ARG A 422 1.88 -50.03 4.00
CA ARG A 422 1.31 -50.43 2.71
C ARG A 422 -0.21 -50.28 2.77
N GLY A 423 -0.77 -49.55 1.82
CA GLY A 423 -2.20 -49.26 1.72
C GLY A 423 -2.63 -47.91 2.28
N VAL A 424 -1.73 -47.16 2.92
CA VAL A 424 -1.96 -45.76 3.30
C VAL A 424 -1.68 -44.84 2.11
N ASN A 425 -2.63 -43.96 1.80
CA ASN A 425 -2.49 -42.94 0.75
C ASN A 425 -2.02 -41.60 1.32
N THR A 426 -2.73 -41.08 2.32
CA THR A 426 -2.41 -39.80 2.95
C THR A 426 -2.64 -39.86 4.45
N VAL A 427 -1.91 -39.02 5.19
CA VAL A 427 -2.08 -38.80 6.63
C VAL A 427 -2.18 -37.29 6.86
N HIS A 428 -3.25 -36.83 7.51
CA HIS A 428 -3.50 -35.40 7.79
C HIS A 428 -3.74 -35.18 9.27
N GLU A 429 -3.22 -34.11 9.87
CA GLU A 429 -3.55 -33.77 11.26
C GLU A 429 -5.00 -33.27 11.36
N ALA A 430 -5.81 -33.95 12.18
CA ALA A 430 -7.19 -33.59 12.46
C ALA A 430 -7.20 -32.34 13.32
N TYR A 431 -7.61 -31.21 12.74
CA TYR A 431 -7.75 -29.96 13.46
C TYR A 431 -8.66 -30.14 14.68
N GLU A 432 -8.20 -29.67 15.83
CA GLU A 432 -8.95 -29.62 17.08
C GLU A 432 -10.27 -28.87 16.83
N GLN A 433 -11.38 -29.62 16.75
CA GLN A 433 -12.71 -29.02 16.65
C GLN A 433 -13.05 -28.38 18.00
N VAL A 434 -12.77 -27.08 18.12
CA VAL A 434 -13.34 -26.27 19.19
C VAL A 434 -14.85 -26.16 18.93
N PRO A 435 -15.72 -26.57 19.87
CA PRO A 435 -17.14 -26.72 19.59
C PRO A 435 -17.85 -25.37 19.74
N TYR A 436 -17.75 -24.46 18.77
CA TYR A 436 -18.77 -23.41 18.51
C TYR A 436 -18.73 -22.87 17.06
N SER A 437 -19.86 -23.10 16.38
CA SER A 437 -20.43 -22.40 15.21
C SER A 437 -20.10 -22.88 13.78
N ASN A 438 -21.18 -23.23 13.06
CA ASN A 438 -21.28 -23.81 11.72
C ASN A 438 -20.86 -22.85 10.58
N VAL A 439 -19.74 -22.14 10.66
CA VAL A 439 -19.34 -21.21 9.58
C VAL A 439 -18.71 -21.97 8.41
N ALA A 440 -19.53 -22.35 7.44
CA ALA A 440 -19.10 -22.73 6.11
C ALA A 440 -18.35 -21.54 5.46
N ARG A 441 -17.03 -21.54 5.56
CA ARG A 441 -16.15 -20.56 4.89
C ARG A 441 -16.11 -20.90 3.40
N ARG A 442 -16.65 -20.01 2.56
CA ARG A 442 -16.72 -20.20 1.11
C ARG A 442 -15.74 -19.29 0.40
N ILE A 443 -15.06 -19.84 -0.60
CA ILE A 443 -14.02 -19.22 -1.42
C ILE A 443 -14.65 -18.88 -2.78
N PHE A 444 -14.48 -17.65 -3.26
CA PHE A 444 -15.13 -17.17 -4.50
C PHE A 444 -14.14 -16.63 -5.51
N LYS A 445 -14.30 -16.93 -6.81
CA LYS A 445 -13.53 -16.34 -7.92
C LYS A 445 -14.24 -15.12 -8.51
N VAL A 446 -13.65 -13.93 -8.47
CA VAL A 446 -14.20 -12.72 -9.14
C VAL A 446 -13.51 -12.51 -10.49
N ASP A 447 -14.25 -12.54 -11.61
CA ASP A 447 -13.76 -12.10 -12.93
C ASP A 447 -14.43 -10.75 -13.30
N GLU A 448 -13.65 -9.79 -13.81
CA GLU A 448 -14.14 -8.45 -14.16
C GLU A 448 -14.97 -8.45 -15.46
N ALA A 449 -15.86 -7.47 -15.59
CA ALA A 449 -16.55 -7.19 -16.85
C ALA A 449 -15.58 -6.65 -17.90
N GLU A 450 -15.73 -7.12 -19.14
CA GLU A 450 -15.26 -6.37 -20.32
C GLU A 450 -15.74 -4.92 -20.19
N THR A 451 -14.77 -4.00 -20.14
CA THR A 451 -15.01 -2.58 -20.38
C THR A 451 -15.60 -2.46 -21.77
N SER A 452 -16.91 -2.25 -21.85
CA SER A 452 -17.53 -1.75 -23.08
C SER A 452 -17.09 -0.29 -23.22
N ASP A 453 -16.63 0.06 -24.42
CA ASP A 453 -16.06 1.34 -24.84
C ASP A 453 -16.78 2.60 -24.35
#